data_AF-A0A556RKQ0-F1
#
_entry.id   AF-A0A556RKQ0-F1
#
_cell.length_a   1.000
_cell.length_b   1.000
_cell.length_c   1.000
_cell.angle_alpha   90.00
_cell.angle_beta   90.00
_cell.angle_gamma   90.00
#
_symmetry.space_group_name_H-M   'P 1'
#
loop_
_entity.id
_entity.type
_entity.pdbx_description
1 polymer ?
#
loop_
_entity_poly.entity_id
_entity_poly.type
_entity_poly.pdbx_seq_one_letter_code
_entity_poly.pdbx_strand_id
1 'polypeptide(L)'
;MKKYLNLTFLLLSLLISACSSQPKSEAWLTKEIKVNLPKIDLNQDYHDQQLLTFKYNNQENSVITVVEIKNNQLKVMGLSTIGIRLFEIQYNGSEVKAKQYIFIKQFPPPEQVLSDIMLSILPTTSWQNVLPPNWQLMDKGLFRTLINDQKQTIINITYNKKVSTEIRKPIKIDHTIFGYQITIKSME
;
A
#
# COMPACT_ATOMS: atom_id res chain seq x y z
N MET A 1 50.59 -24.11 16.16
CA MET A 1 50.05 -22.77 15.82
C MET A 1 49.22 -22.76 14.53
N LYS A 2 49.66 -23.36 13.41
CA LYS A 2 48.90 -23.39 12.13
C LYS A 2 47.50 -24.04 12.19
N LYS A 3 47.30 -25.09 13.02
CA LYS A 3 45.99 -25.76 13.17
C LYS A 3 44.92 -24.87 13.83
N TYR A 4 45.32 -24.04 14.79
CA TYR A 4 44.40 -23.12 15.44
C TYR A 4 44.01 -21.96 14.52
N LEU A 5 44.95 -21.46 13.70
CA LEU A 5 44.70 -20.40 12.71
C LEU A 5 43.65 -20.82 11.66
N ASN A 6 43.71 -22.07 11.19
CA ASN A 6 42.72 -22.60 10.24
C ASN A 6 41.35 -22.82 10.88
N LEU A 7 41.30 -23.16 12.18
CA LEU A 7 40.05 -23.33 12.91
C LEU A 7 39.37 -21.99 13.18
N THR A 8 40.14 -20.93 13.46
CA THR A 8 39.60 -19.56 13.56
C THR A 8 39.03 -19.06 12.23
N PHE A 9 39.69 -19.39 11.10
CA PHE A 9 39.23 -18.98 9.77
C PHE A 9 37.91 -19.67 9.37
N LEU A 10 37.72 -20.93 9.77
CA LEU A 10 36.49 -21.69 9.54
C LEU A 10 35.33 -21.20 10.42
N LEU A 11 35.60 -20.73 11.63
CA LEU A 11 34.59 -20.17 12.54
C LEU A 11 34.14 -18.77 12.08
N LEU A 12 35.05 -18.00 11.49
CA LEU A 12 34.79 -16.63 11.01
C LEU A 12 33.95 -16.60 9.71
N SER A 13 34.02 -17.65 8.88
CA SER A 13 33.20 -17.76 7.67
C SER A 13 31.74 -18.16 7.94
N LEU A 14 31.45 -18.84 9.06
CA LEU A 14 30.06 -19.14 9.47
C LEU A 14 29.30 -17.91 10.01
N LEU A 15 30.01 -16.87 10.49
CA LEU A 15 29.37 -15.68 11.08
C LEU A 15 28.84 -14.69 10.03
N ILE A 16 29.17 -14.86 8.74
CA ILE A 16 28.74 -13.94 7.66
C ILE A 16 27.40 -14.36 7.03
N SER A 17 26.83 -15.49 7.45
CA SER A 17 25.46 -15.91 7.09
C SER A 17 24.41 -15.31 8.03
N ALA A 18 24.67 -14.12 8.59
CA ALA A 18 23.63 -13.31 9.21
C ALA A 18 22.70 -12.84 8.08
N CYS A 19 21.63 -13.61 7.88
CA CYS A 19 20.60 -13.37 6.89
C CYS A 19 20.19 -11.89 6.97
N SER A 20 20.55 -11.11 5.95
CA SER A 20 20.01 -9.76 5.74
C SER A 20 18.53 -9.93 5.45
N SER A 21 17.74 -10.00 6.52
CA SER A 21 16.29 -10.01 6.44
C SER A 21 15.90 -8.59 6.06
N GLN A 22 15.92 -8.31 4.76
CA GLN A 22 15.46 -7.03 4.24
C GLN A 22 14.04 -6.82 4.77
N PRO A 23 13.73 -5.65 5.36
CA PRO A 23 12.38 -5.36 5.81
C PRO A 23 11.46 -5.50 4.60
N LYS A 24 10.56 -6.49 4.65
CA LYS A 24 9.68 -6.77 3.53
C LYS A 24 8.54 -5.77 3.55
N SER A 25 8.49 -4.90 2.54
CA SER A 25 7.38 -4.00 2.28
C SER A 25 6.18 -4.81 1.82
N GLU A 26 5.41 -5.33 2.77
CA GLU A 26 4.32 -6.25 2.51
C GLU A 26 2.99 -5.70 3.03
N ALA A 27 1.91 -5.97 2.29
CA ALA A 27 0.55 -5.64 2.70
C ALA A 27 -0.37 -6.84 2.55
N TRP A 28 -1.46 -6.84 3.30
CA TRP A 28 -2.47 -7.89 3.26
C TRP A 28 -3.46 -7.61 2.12
N LEU A 29 -3.75 -8.62 1.30
CA LEU A 29 -4.86 -8.59 0.35
C LEU A 29 -6.08 -9.34 0.88
N THR A 30 -5.85 -10.35 1.71
CA THR A 30 -6.89 -11.06 2.49
C THR A 30 -6.40 -11.25 3.93
N LYS A 31 -7.16 -11.97 4.75
CA LYS A 31 -6.74 -12.31 6.12
C LYS A 31 -5.61 -13.34 6.15
N GLU A 32 -5.37 -14.02 5.03
CA GLU A 32 -4.43 -15.13 4.88
C GLU A 32 -3.29 -14.83 3.88
N ILE A 33 -3.53 -13.91 2.95
CA ILE A 33 -2.61 -13.62 1.84
C ILE A 33 -1.97 -12.26 2.04
N LYS A 34 -0.64 -12.29 2.14
CA LYS A 34 0.23 -11.12 2.16
C LYS A 34 1.07 -11.09 0.89
N VAL A 35 1.26 -9.90 0.33
CA VAL A 35 2.06 -9.70 -0.89
C VAL A 35 3.08 -8.62 -0.67
N ASN A 36 4.18 -8.67 -1.43
CA ASN A 36 5.08 -7.54 -1.52
C ASN A 36 4.38 -6.38 -2.22
N LEU A 37 4.64 -5.16 -1.76
CA LEU A 37 4.23 -3.95 -2.45
C LEU A 37 5.07 -3.80 -3.72
N PRO A 38 4.48 -3.37 -4.85
CA PRO A 38 5.23 -3.19 -6.07
C PRO A 38 6.16 -1.97 -5.96
N LYS A 39 7.14 -1.89 -6.85
CA LYS A 39 7.93 -0.66 -6.99
C LYS A 39 7.04 0.45 -7.56
N ILE A 40 7.31 1.68 -7.13
CA ILE A 40 6.66 2.86 -7.71
C ILE A 40 7.30 3.09 -9.07
N ASP A 41 6.50 2.97 -10.12
CA ASP A 41 6.89 3.18 -11.51
C ASP A 41 5.84 4.09 -12.17
N LEU A 42 5.97 5.38 -11.91
CA LEU A 42 5.10 6.42 -12.47
C LEU A 42 5.93 7.35 -13.35
N ASN A 43 5.36 7.70 -14.50
CA ASN A 43 5.99 8.61 -15.48
C ASN A 43 5.84 10.09 -15.11
N GLN A 44 5.18 10.39 -13.98
CA GLN A 44 4.90 11.74 -13.51
C GLN A 44 4.80 11.75 -11.98
N ASP A 45 5.05 12.91 -11.37
CA ASP A 45 4.77 13.14 -9.96
C ASP A 45 3.25 13.07 -9.69
N TYR A 46 2.88 12.66 -8.48
CA TYR A 46 1.49 12.64 -8.03
C TYR A 46 1.35 13.44 -6.74
N HIS A 47 0.35 14.30 -6.67
CA HIS A 47 -0.01 14.99 -5.44
C HIS A 47 -1.53 15.06 -5.33
N ASP A 48 -2.07 14.72 -4.17
CA ASP A 48 -3.50 14.82 -3.93
C ASP A 48 -3.81 15.04 -2.45
N GLN A 49 -4.64 16.06 -2.18
CA GLN A 49 -5.23 16.30 -0.88
C GLN A 49 -6.72 15.97 -0.93
N GLN A 50 -7.14 15.07 -0.05
CA GLN A 50 -8.46 14.47 -0.11
C GLN A 50 -9.01 14.18 1.29
N LEU A 51 -10.32 14.31 1.45
CA LEU A 51 -11.06 13.83 2.61
C LEU A 51 -11.44 12.38 2.35
N LEU A 52 -10.93 11.48 3.17
CA LEU A 52 -11.31 10.07 3.19
C LEU A 52 -12.33 9.85 4.29
N THR A 53 -13.45 9.25 3.94
CA THR A 53 -14.49 8.83 4.87
C THR A 53 -14.51 7.31 4.91
N PHE A 54 -13.99 6.75 6.00
CA PHE A 54 -13.93 5.32 6.26
C PHE A 54 -15.22 4.86 6.93
N LYS A 55 -15.87 3.85 6.34
CA LYS A 55 -17.03 3.17 6.90
C LYS A 55 -16.67 1.72 7.20
N TYR A 56 -16.78 1.33 8.47
CA TYR A 56 -16.51 -0.03 8.94
C TYR A 56 -17.39 -0.35 10.15
N ASN A 57 -18.04 -1.52 10.17
CA ASN A 57 -18.95 -1.96 11.25
C ASN A 57 -19.97 -0.87 11.67
N ASN A 58 -20.63 -0.24 10.69
CA ASN A 58 -21.59 0.85 10.88
C ASN A 58 -21.04 2.12 11.56
N GLN A 59 -19.72 2.21 11.74
CA GLN A 59 -19.04 3.42 12.20
C GLN A 59 -18.44 4.15 11.02
N GLU A 60 -18.45 5.47 11.09
CA GLU A 60 -17.91 6.34 10.08
C GLU A 60 -16.91 7.30 10.70
N ASN A 61 -15.71 7.39 10.11
CA ASN A 61 -14.66 8.28 10.58
C ASN A 61 -14.00 8.93 9.36
N SER A 62 -13.70 10.22 9.47
CA SER A 62 -13.09 10.98 8.38
C SER A 62 -11.67 11.42 8.74
N VAL A 63 -10.79 11.37 7.74
CA VAL A 63 -9.38 11.79 7.82
C VAL A 63 -9.04 12.55 6.54
N ILE A 64 -8.35 13.67 6.69
CA ILE A 64 -7.72 14.36 5.57
C ILE A 64 -6.43 13.63 5.26
N THR A 65 -6.25 13.18 4.03
CA THR A 65 -4.99 12.58 3.58
C THR A 65 -4.33 13.44 2.54
N VAL A 66 -3.01 13.57 2.67
CA VAL A 66 -2.15 14.12 1.64
C VAL A 66 -1.30 12.98 1.12
N VAL A 67 -1.42 12.69 -0.18
CA VAL A 67 -0.62 11.68 -0.89
C VAL A 67 0.33 12.41 -1.81
N GLU A 68 1.62 12.08 -1.72
CA GLU A 68 2.66 12.60 -2.59
C GLU A 68 3.46 11.43 -3.16
N ILE A 69 3.68 11.41 -4.47
CA ILE A 69 4.69 10.59 -5.13
C ILE A 69 5.64 11.50 -5.86
N LYS A 70 6.91 11.44 -5.49
CA LYS A 70 7.99 12.20 -6.10
C LYS A 70 9.29 11.42 -6.03
N ASN A 71 10.06 11.40 -7.12
CA ASN A 71 11.34 10.67 -7.19
C ASN A 71 11.22 9.20 -6.73
N ASN A 72 10.16 8.51 -7.16
CA ASN A 72 9.83 7.13 -6.77
C ASN A 72 9.70 6.91 -5.25
N GLN A 73 9.42 7.97 -4.49
CA GLN A 73 9.06 7.90 -3.07
C GLN A 73 7.59 8.28 -2.92
N LEU A 74 6.83 7.43 -2.21
CA LEU A 74 5.45 7.68 -1.85
C LEU A 74 5.40 8.10 -0.39
N LYS A 75 4.74 9.22 -0.11
CA LYS A 75 4.45 9.70 1.23
C LYS A 75 2.95 9.87 1.41
N VAL A 76 2.46 9.47 2.58
CA VAL A 76 1.07 9.68 2.99
C VAL A 76 1.08 10.34 4.37
N MET A 77 0.38 11.44 4.51
CA MET A 77 0.07 12.04 5.80
C MET A 77 -1.42 11.94 6.06
N GLY A 78 -1.80 11.34 7.18
CA GLY A 78 -3.17 11.32 7.67
C GLY A 78 -3.37 12.36 8.77
N LEU A 79 -4.32 13.26 8.60
CA LEU A 79 -4.67 14.32 9.54
C LEU A 79 -6.13 14.17 9.95
N SER A 80 -6.45 14.39 11.21
CA SER A 80 -7.84 14.61 11.63
C SER A 80 -8.45 15.79 10.86
N THR A 81 -9.77 15.88 10.83
CA THR A 81 -10.48 16.99 10.18
C THR A 81 -10.20 18.36 10.81
N ILE A 82 -9.58 18.40 12.00
CA ILE A 82 -9.12 19.63 12.68
C ILE A 82 -7.60 19.86 12.54
N GLY A 83 -6.89 19.07 11.73
CA GLY A 83 -5.47 19.28 11.40
C GLY A 83 -4.45 18.56 12.29
N ILE A 84 -4.87 17.83 13.32
CA ILE A 84 -3.96 17.00 14.12
C ILE A 84 -3.42 15.85 13.29
N ARG A 85 -2.10 15.62 13.31
CA ARG A 85 -1.45 14.49 12.63
C ARG A 85 -1.79 13.16 13.32
N LEU A 86 -2.35 12.22 12.56
CA LEU A 86 -2.75 10.90 13.04
C LEU A 86 -1.71 9.84 12.68
N PHE A 87 -1.22 9.86 11.43
CA PHE A 87 -0.20 8.96 10.96
C PHE A 87 0.61 9.56 9.80
N GLU A 88 1.78 8.97 9.57
CA GLU A 88 2.64 9.23 8.42
C GLU A 88 3.16 7.91 7.88
N ILE A 89 3.15 7.75 6.56
CA ILE A 89 3.70 6.59 5.86
C ILE A 89 4.69 7.09 4.82
N GLN A 90 5.85 6.46 4.75
CA GLN A 90 6.83 6.68 3.68
C GLN A 90 7.20 5.33 3.06
N TYR A 91 7.20 5.26 1.74
CA TYR A 91 7.61 4.09 0.98
C TYR A 91 8.58 4.49 -0.12
N ASN A 92 9.74 3.84 -0.18
CA ASN A 92 10.82 4.14 -1.12
C ASN A 92 11.02 3.05 -2.20
N GLY A 93 10.08 2.11 -2.33
CA GLY A 93 10.20 0.96 -3.24
C GLY A 93 10.79 -0.30 -2.60
N SER A 94 11.32 -0.23 -1.38
CA SER A 94 11.86 -1.40 -0.66
C SER A 94 11.46 -1.45 0.81
N GLU A 95 11.29 -0.32 1.47
CA GLU A 95 10.96 -0.21 2.90
C GLU A 95 9.73 0.68 3.11
N VAL A 96 8.80 0.20 3.95
CA VAL A 96 7.70 1.00 4.49
C VAL A 96 8.06 1.50 5.88
N LYS A 97 8.06 2.82 6.06
CA LYS A 97 8.17 3.48 7.38
C LYS A 97 6.83 4.07 7.74
N ALA A 98 6.14 3.46 8.69
CA ALA A 98 4.90 3.98 9.25
C ALA A 98 5.14 4.56 10.65
N LYS A 99 4.58 5.74 10.91
CA LYS A 99 4.50 6.35 12.23
C LYS A 99 3.05 6.61 12.54
N GLN A 100 2.54 5.99 13.60
CA GLN A 100 1.20 6.26 14.10
C GLN A 100 1.30 7.09 15.38
N TYR A 101 0.76 8.30 15.33
CA TYR A 101 0.77 9.24 16.46
C TYR A 101 -0.47 9.06 17.34
N ILE A 102 -1.61 8.71 16.73
CA ILE A 102 -2.87 8.46 17.43
C ILE A 102 -3.48 7.17 16.89
N PHE A 103 -3.81 6.24 17.80
CA PHE A 103 -4.49 5.01 17.44
C PHE A 103 -6.00 5.22 17.32
N ILE A 104 -6.56 4.91 16.14
CA ILE A 104 -7.99 4.94 15.88
C ILE A 104 -8.39 3.53 15.46
N LYS A 105 -9.16 2.85 16.30
CA LYS A 105 -9.49 1.42 16.16
C LYS A 105 -10.17 1.07 14.83
N GLN A 106 -10.89 2.01 14.25
CA GLN A 106 -11.66 1.83 13.02
C GLN A 106 -10.81 2.05 11.77
N PHE A 107 -9.62 2.63 11.89
CA PHE A 107 -8.75 2.81 10.74
C PHE A 107 -7.98 1.53 10.45
N PRO A 108 -7.86 1.14 9.17
CA PRO A 108 -7.01 0.04 8.81
C PRO A 108 -5.55 0.39 9.14
N PRO A 109 -4.68 -0.62 9.33
CA PRO A 109 -3.26 -0.40 9.56
C PRO A 109 -2.63 0.46 8.45
N PRO A 110 -1.58 1.24 8.74
CA PRO A 110 -0.95 2.11 7.76
C PRO A 110 -0.50 1.39 6.48
N GLU A 111 0.02 0.17 6.59
CA GLU A 111 0.43 -0.66 5.45
C GLU A 111 -0.75 -1.02 4.55
N GLN A 112 -1.95 -1.20 5.12
CA GLN A 112 -3.16 -1.46 4.37
C GLN A 112 -3.63 -0.21 3.63
N VAL A 113 -3.59 0.96 4.28
CA VAL A 113 -3.87 2.26 3.64
C VAL A 113 -2.93 2.47 2.44
N LEU A 114 -1.64 2.17 2.62
CA LEU A 114 -0.66 2.25 1.55
C LEU A 114 -1.00 1.33 0.37
N SER A 115 -1.36 0.07 0.65
CA SER A 115 -1.78 -0.90 -0.38
C SER A 115 -2.98 -0.40 -1.18
N ASP A 116 -4.02 0.09 -0.50
CA ASP A 116 -5.24 0.61 -1.14
C ASP A 116 -4.93 1.81 -2.06
N ILE A 117 -4.07 2.73 -1.60
CA ILE A 117 -3.60 3.86 -2.40
C ILE A 117 -2.86 3.36 -3.63
N MET A 118 -1.87 2.48 -3.45
CA MET A 118 -1.05 1.96 -4.54
C MET A 118 -1.86 1.17 -5.57
N LEU A 119 -2.84 0.36 -5.13
CA LEU A 119 -3.78 -0.33 -6.01
C LEU A 119 -4.64 0.65 -6.82
N SER A 120 -4.95 1.82 -6.24
CA SER A 120 -5.78 2.84 -6.87
C SER A 120 -5.04 3.66 -7.93
N ILE A 121 -3.74 3.94 -7.74
CA ILE A 121 -3.03 4.94 -8.57
C ILE A 121 -1.89 4.36 -9.42
N LEU A 122 -1.28 3.23 -9.04
CA LEU A 122 -0.19 2.66 -9.83
C LEU A 122 -0.74 1.93 -11.08
N PRO A 123 0.05 1.80 -12.15
CA PRO A 123 -0.30 0.96 -13.30
C PRO A 123 -0.58 -0.48 -12.88
N THR A 124 -1.51 -1.16 -13.56
CA THR A 124 -1.82 -2.57 -13.25
C THR A 124 -0.63 -3.50 -13.50
N THR A 125 0.25 -3.12 -14.43
CA THR A 125 1.51 -3.83 -14.73
C THR A 125 2.46 -3.86 -13.54
N SER A 126 2.49 -2.82 -12.70
CA SER A 126 3.32 -2.79 -11.49
C SER A 126 2.98 -3.93 -10.53
N TRP A 127 1.71 -4.37 -10.51
CA TRP A 127 1.20 -5.41 -9.61
C TRP A 127 1.41 -6.83 -10.13
N GLN A 128 1.60 -7.03 -11.45
CA GLN A 128 1.64 -8.37 -12.06
C GLN A 128 2.68 -9.31 -11.44
N ASN A 129 3.85 -8.79 -11.05
CA ASN A 129 4.95 -9.59 -10.51
C ASN A 129 4.85 -9.86 -9.01
N VAL A 130 3.94 -9.17 -8.30
CA VAL A 130 3.80 -9.28 -6.84
C VAL A 130 2.48 -9.91 -6.41
N LEU A 131 1.50 -9.97 -7.32
CA LEU A 131 0.26 -10.68 -7.08
C LEU A 131 0.46 -12.20 -7.10
N PRO A 132 -0.34 -12.97 -6.34
CA PRO A 132 -0.31 -14.42 -6.41
C PRO A 132 -0.71 -14.93 -7.80
N PRO A 133 -0.35 -16.18 -8.15
CA PRO A 133 -0.75 -16.79 -9.42
C PRO A 133 -2.27 -16.72 -9.63
N ASN A 134 -2.68 -16.45 -10.87
CA ASN A 134 -4.09 -16.33 -11.30
C ASN A 134 -4.91 -15.19 -10.67
N TRP A 135 -4.30 -14.34 -9.83
CA TRP A 135 -4.92 -13.09 -9.41
C TRP A 135 -4.83 -12.05 -10.52
N GLN A 136 -5.83 -11.19 -10.62
CA GLN A 136 -5.90 -10.21 -11.70
C GLN A 136 -6.35 -8.84 -11.16
N LEU A 137 -5.59 -7.80 -11.52
CA LEU A 137 -6.00 -6.42 -11.35
C LEU A 137 -6.52 -5.90 -12.69
N MET A 138 -7.84 -5.87 -12.83
CA MET A 138 -8.51 -5.45 -14.05
C MET A 138 -8.84 -3.97 -13.99
N ASP A 139 -8.58 -3.23 -15.07
CA ASP A 139 -8.90 -1.81 -15.17
C ASP A 139 -9.78 -1.54 -16.40
N LYS A 140 -11.06 -1.22 -16.17
CA LYS A 140 -12.06 -1.10 -17.24
C LYS A 140 -13.05 0.03 -16.97
N GLY A 141 -13.10 0.99 -17.90
CA GLY A 141 -14.03 2.11 -17.82
C GLY A 141 -13.76 2.97 -16.58
N LEU A 142 -14.72 3.02 -15.67
CA LEU A 142 -14.66 3.77 -14.41
C LEU A 142 -14.29 2.91 -13.20
N PHE A 143 -13.91 1.65 -13.41
CA PHE A 143 -13.67 0.69 -12.34
C PHE A 143 -12.31 0.04 -12.47
N ARG A 144 -11.68 -0.20 -11.32
CA ARG A 144 -10.56 -1.12 -11.19
C ARG A 144 -10.90 -2.16 -10.14
N THR A 145 -10.70 -3.43 -10.47
CA THR A 145 -11.14 -4.54 -9.63
C THR A 145 -10.00 -5.53 -9.47
N LEU A 146 -9.66 -5.83 -8.22
CA LEU A 146 -8.76 -6.93 -7.87
C LEU A 146 -9.61 -8.19 -7.64
N ILE A 147 -9.35 -9.23 -8.43
CA ILE A 147 -9.98 -10.54 -8.28
C ILE A 147 -8.93 -11.59 -7.95
N ASN A 148 -9.29 -12.54 -7.09
CA ASN A 148 -8.44 -13.69 -6.79
C ASN A 148 -8.60 -14.81 -7.83
N ASP A 149 -7.83 -15.87 -7.64
CA ASP A 149 -7.85 -17.12 -8.42
C ASP A 149 -9.21 -17.83 -8.42
N GLN A 150 -10.05 -17.58 -7.42
CA GLN A 150 -11.42 -18.09 -7.30
C GLN A 150 -12.48 -17.16 -7.93
N LYS A 151 -12.05 -16.11 -8.64
CA LYS A 151 -12.92 -15.05 -9.22
C LYS A 151 -13.72 -14.26 -8.18
N GLN A 152 -13.31 -14.28 -6.91
CA GLN A 152 -13.88 -13.45 -5.87
C GLN A 152 -13.29 -12.05 -5.97
N THR A 153 -14.15 -11.03 -5.88
CA THR A 153 -13.72 -9.63 -5.80
C THR A 153 -13.14 -9.32 -4.43
N ILE A 154 -11.87 -8.94 -4.41
CA ILE A 154 -11.13 -8.57 -3.19
C ILE A 154 -11.32 -7.08 -2.92
N ILE A 155 -11.08 -6.24 -3.94
CA ILE A 155 -11.21 -4.79 -3.89
C ILE A 155 -11.88 -4.31 -5.18
N ASN A 156 -12.77 -3.33 -5.05
CA ASN A 156 -13.31 -2.56 -6.16
C ASN A 156 -13.03 -1.07 -5.95
N ILE A 157 -12.48 -0.42 -6.96
CA ILE A 157 -12.07 0.99 -6.95
C ILE A 157 -12.87 1.70 -8.03
N THR A 158 -13.55 2.78 -7.65
CA THR A 158 -14.37 3.58 -8.58
C THR A 158 -13.69 4.90 -8.85
N TYR A 159 -13.74 5.35 -10.10
CA TYR A 159 -13.19 6.62 -10.58
C TYR A 159 -14.29 7.47 -11.23
N ASN A 160 -14.05 8.78 -11.33
CA ASN A 160 -14.90 9.70 -12.09
C ASN A 160 -14.47 9.88 -13.56
N LYS A 161 -13.24 9.47 -13.90
CA LYS A 161 -12.66 9.52 -15.25
C LYS A 161 -12.44 8.12 -15.81
N LYS A 162 -12.61 7.97 -17.12
CA LYS A 162 -12.21 6.73 -17.84
C LYS A 162 -10.69 6.63 -17.89
N VAL A 163 -10.19 5.44 -18.20
CA VAL A 163 -8.75 5.17 -18.41
C VAL A 163 -8.16 6.18 -19.40
N SER A 164 -7.04 6.80 -19.01
CA SER A 164 -6.28 7.76 -19.81
C SER A 164 -4.78 7.65 -19.47
N THR A 165 -3.97 8.54 -20.03
CA THR A 165 -2.54 8.67 -19.69
C THR A 165 -2.31 9.41 -18.37
N GLU A 166 -3.32 10.08 -17.80
CA GLU A 166 -3.27 10.71 -16.48
C GLU A 166 -3.47 9.67 -15.38
N ILE A 167 -2.83 9.88 -14.23
CA ILE A 167 -3.14 9.10 -13.03
C ILE A 167 -4.56 9.47 -12.58
N ARG A 168 -5.46 8.48 -12.57
CA ARG A 168 -6.84 8.72 -12.12
C ARG A 168 -6.89 8.80 -10.59
N LYS A 169 -7.61 9.80 -10.09
CA LYS A 169 -7.94 9.93 -8.68
C LYS A 169 -9.17 9.06 -8.35
N PRO A 170 -9.08 8.09 -7.42
CA PRO A 170 -10.23 7.29 -7.02
C PRO A 170 -11.25 8.15 -6.27
N ILE A 171 -12.54 7.82 -6.40
CA ILE A 171 -13.63 8.46 -5.62
C ILE A 171 -14.22 7.52 -4.57
N LYS A 172 -13.95 6.22 -4.69
CA LYS A 172 -14.45 5.20 -3.78
C LYS A 172 -13.61 3.93 -3.83
N ILE A 173 -13.40 3.29 -2.68
CA ILE A 173 -12.79 1.97 -2.54
C ILE A 173 -13.74 1.10 -1.71
N ASP A 174 -14.11 -0.07 -2.22
CA ASP A 174 -14.80 -1.13 -1.48
C ASP A 174 -13.83 -2.29 -1.29
N HIS A 175 -13.44 -2.60 -0.04
CA HIS A 175 -12.60 -3.74 0.27
C HIS A 175 -13.44 -4.88 0.87
N THR A 176 -13.86 -5.83 0.04
CA THR A 176 -14.84 -6.88 0.40
C THR A 176 -14.35 -7.77 1.54
N ILE A 177 -13.08 -8.19 1.52
CA ILE A 177 -12.54 -9.14 2.51
C ILE A 177 -12.38 -8.54 3.90
N PHE A 178 -11.99 -7.27 3.99
CA PHE A 178 -11.87 -6.55 5.25
C PHE A 178 -13.14 -5.80 5.64
N GLY A 179 -14.14 -5.71 4.76
CA GLY A 179 -15.47 -5.22 5.07
C GLY A 179 -15.56 -3.70 5.28
N TYR A 180 -14.58 -2.94 4.82
CA TYR A 180 -14.62 -1.47 4.88
C TYR A 180 -14.84 -0.85 3.50
N GLN A 181 -15.39 0.36 3.54
CA GLN A 181 -15.55 1.24 2.39
C GLN A 181 -14.84 2.56 2.68
N ILE A 182 -14.19 3.12 1.67
CA ILE A 182 -13.59 4.46 1.71
C ILE A 182 -14.29 5.30 0.65
N THR A 183 -14.94 6.38 1.06
CA THR A 183 -15.41 7.42 0.13
C THR A 183 -14.36 8.51 0.09
N ILE A 184 -14.05 8.99 -1.12
CA ILE A 184 -12.93 9.89 -1.37
C ILE A 184 -13.47 11.17 -1.99
N LYS A 185 -13.26 12.28 -1.31
CA LYS A 185 -13.63 13.61 -1.79
C LYS A 185 -12.36 14.44 -1.97
N SER A 186 -12.12 14.91 -3.19
CA SER A 186 -11.04 15.86 -3.47
C SER A 186 -11.25 17.17 -2.70
N MET A 187 -10.15 17.78 -2.26
CA MET A 187 -10.13 19.07 -1.54
C MET A 187 -9.48 20.19 -2.35
N GLU A 188 -9.33 20.01 -3.67
CA GLU A 188 -8.91 21.06 -4.61
C GLU A 188 -9.98 22.13 -4.82
#